data_AF-A0AA37H9P9-F1
#
_entry.id   AF-A0AA37H9P9-F1
#
_cell.length_a   1.000
_cell.length_b   1.000
_cell.length_c   1.000
_cell.angle_alpha   90.00
_cell.angle_beta   90.00
_cell.angle_gamma   90.00
#
_symmetry.space_group_name_H-M   'P 1'
#
loop_
_entity.id
_entity.type
_entity.pdbx_description
1 polymer ?
#
loop_
_entity_poly.entity_id
_entity_poly.type
_entity_poly.pdbx_seq_one_letter_code
_entity_poly.pdbx_strand_id
1 'polypeptide(L)' 'MLHVVPGHVGATAAPLPEDAPWQQDLDALNALLQDSRPRRLSRCQIAALIEAEAPGALSDASRARIAERLARILA' A
#
# COMPACT_ATOMS: atom_id res chain seq x y z
N MET A 1 -15.45 -7.96 39.86
CA MET A 1 -15.66 -6.81 38.95
C MET A 1 -15.79 -7.36 37.54
N LEU A 2 -17.01 -7.41 37.01
CA LEU A 2 -17.31 -7.89 35.66
C LEU A 2 -17.94 -6.72 34.90
N HIS A 3 -17.27 -6.22 33.86
CA HIS A 3 -17.84 -5.22 32.97
C HIS A 3 -18.88 -5.89 32.09
N VAL A 4 -20.15 -5.66 32.42
CA VAL A 4 -21.29 -5.93 31.54
C VAL A 4 -21.33 -4.82 30.49
N VAL A 5 -21.18 -5.17 29.22
CA VAL A 5 -21.48 -4.28 28.09
C VAL A 5 -22.94 -4.53 27.69
N PRO A 6 -23.87 -3.56 27.84
CA PRO A 6 -25.23 -3.76 27.39
C PRO A 6 -25.42 -3.28 25.95
N GLY A 7 -26.03 -4.16 25.15
CA GLY A 7 -27.02 -3.80 24.13
C GLY A 7 -26.49 -3.35 22.77
N HIS A 8 -26.53 -4.25 21.79
CA HIS A 8 -26.67 -3.88 20.38
C HIS A 8 -27.95 -3.04 20.21
N VAL A 9 -27.81 -1.73 20.12
CA VAL A 9 -28.87 -0.86 19.61
C VAL A 9 -28.85 -1.00 18.10
N GLY A 10 -29.97 -1.45 17.54
CA GLY A 10 -30.21 -1.42 16.09
C GLY A 10 -30.12 0.04 15.62
N ALA A 11 -28.94 0.42 15.12
CA ALA A 11 -28.74 1.71 14.48
C ALA A 11 -29.30 1.61 13.07
N THR A 12 -30.58 1.94 12.91
CA THR A 12 -31.09 2.42 11.63
C THR A 12 -30.26 3.65 11.28
N ALA A 13 -29.26 3.48 10.41
CA ALA A 13 -28.42 4.58 9.96
C ALA A 13 -29.31 5.58 9.22
N ALA A 14 -29.60 6.72 9.87
CA ALA A 14 -30.19 7.85 9.19
C ALA A 14 -29.26 8.23 8.01
N PRO A 15 -29.81 8.66 6.85
CA PRO A 15 -28.98 9.14 5.76
C PRO A 15 -28.13 10.30 6.29
N LEU A 16 -26.80 10.11 6.27
CA LEU A 16 -25.87 11.14 6.73
C LEU A 16 -26.00 12.35 5.78
N PRO A 17 -26.03 13.58 6.32
CA PRO A 17 -26.07 14.78 5.48
C PRO A 17 -24.83 14.82 4.57
N GLU A 18 -25.05 15.19 3.30
CA GLU A 18 -24.07 15.13 2.21
C GLU A 18 -22.80 15.99 2.44
N ASP A 19 -22.81 16.89 3.42
CA ASP A 19 -21.69 17.75 3.79
C ASP A 19 -21.13 17.41 5.18
N ALA A 20 -20.58 16.20 5.29
CA ALA A 20 -19.93 15.73 6.49
C ALA A 20 -18.44 16.15 6.52
N PRO A 21 -17.99 17.04 7.44
CA PRO A 21 -16.59 17.46 7.51
C PRO A 21 -15.62 16.30 7.78
N TRP A 22 -16.09 15.22 8.43
CA TRP A 22 -15.30 14.00 8.65
C TRP A 22 -14.93 13.26 7.36
N GLN A 23 -15.65 13.51 6.25
CA GLN A 23 -15.34 12.91 4.95
C GLN A 23 -13.97 13.38 4.45
N GLN A 24 -13.68 14.68 4.62
CA GLN A 24 -12.40 15.28 4.23
C GLN A 24 -11.24 14.72 5.06
N ASP A 25 -11.47 14.47 6.35
CA ASP A 25 -10.47 13.86 7.23
C ASP A 25 -10.16 12.40 6.83
N LEU A 26 -11.18 11.65 6.40
CA LEU A 26 -10.99 10.29 5.89
C LEU A 26 -10.24 10.27 4.55
N ASP A 27 -10.52 11.22 3.65
CA ASP A 27 -9.79 11.34 2.39
C ASP A 27 -8.32 11.73 2.64
N ALA A 28 -8.06 12.66 3.56
CA ALA A 28 -6.72 13.03 3.98
C ALA A 28 -5.96 11.85 4.62
N LEU A 29 -6.62 11.09 5.49
CA LEU A 29 -6.06 9.87 6.07
C LEU A 29 -5.75 8.83 4.99
N ASN A 30 -6.67 8.61 4.05
CA ASN A 30 -6.46 7.68 2.95
C ASN A 30 -5.26 8.11 2.09
N ALA A 31 -5.11 9.40 1.79
CA ALA A 31 -3.96 9.93 1.05
C ALA A 31 -2.64 9.66 1.79
N LEU A 32 -2.57 9.89 3.11
CA LEU A 32 -1.40 9.58 3.93
C LEU A 32 -1.09 8.08 3.94
N LEU A 33 -2.11 7.22 4.00
CA LEU A 33 -1.95 5.77 3.92
C LEU A 33 -1.47 5.32 2.55
N GLN A 34 -1.92 5.94 1.46
CA GLN A 34 -1.41 5.65 0.12
C GLN A 34 0.03 6.11 -0.07
N ASP A 35 0.40 7.27 0.48
CA ASP A 35 1.77 7.79 0.37
C ASP A 35 2.76 6.97 1.22
N SER A 36 2.32 6.53 2.41
CA SER A 36 3.11 5.67 3.29
C SER A 36 3.23 4.23 2.80
N ARG A 37 2.44 3.82 1.80
CA ARG A 37 2.54 2.46 1.27
C ARG A 37 3.89 2.27 0.59
N PRO A 38 4.62 1.19 0.90
CA PRO A 38 5.84 0.87 0.19
C PRO A 38 5.52 0.74 -1.30
N ARG A 39 6.14 1.62 -2.11
CA ARG A 39 5.96 1.59 -3.56
C ARG A 39 6.50 0.27 -4.09
N ARG A 40 5.61 -0.61 -4.54
CA ARG A 40 6.01 -1.86 -5.19
C ARG A 40 6.78 -1.51 -6.47
N LEU A 41 8.04 -1.91 -6.51
CA LEU A 41 8.85 -1.78 -7.72
C LEU A 41 8.47 -2.89 -8.70
N SER A 42 8.19 -2.50 -9.95
CA SER A 42 8.05 -3.46 -11.04
C SER A 42 9.38 -4.15 -11.35
N ARG A 43 9.31 -5.33 -11.96
CA ARG A 43 10.49 -6.06 -12.45
C ARG A 43 11.41 -5.18 -13.31
N CYS A 44 10.85 -4.36 -14.20
CA CYS A 44 11.64 -3.48 -15.07
C CYS A 44 12.38 -2.40 -14.26
N GLN A 45 11.74 -1.81 -13.25
CA GLN A 45 12.39 -0.82 -12.37
C GLN A 45 13.53 -1.45 -11.56
N ILE A 46 13.33 -2.66 -11.03
CA ILE A 46 14.39 -3.37 -10.30
C ILE A 46 15.56 -3.71 -11.23
N ALA A 47 15.29 -4.17 -12.46
CA ALA A 47 16.35 -4.45 -13.42
C ALA A 47 17.15 -3.18 -13.79
N ALA A 48 16.49 -2.04 -13.94
CA ALA A 48 17.14 -0.76 -14.20
C ALA A 48 18.01 -0.31 -13.01
N LEU A 49 17.55 -0.51 -11.77
CA LEU A 49 18.36 -0.22 -10.58
C LEU A 49 19.60 -1.10 -10.49
N ILE A 50 19.48 -2.40 -10.77
CA ILE A 50 20.63 -3.32 -10.79
C ILE A 50 21.68 -2.87 -11.80
N GLU A 51 21.27 -2.47 -13.00
CA GLU A 51 22.18 -2.00 -14.04
C GLU A 51 22.80 -0.63 -13.71
N ALA A 52 22.04 0.27 -13.09
CA ALA A 52 22.54 1.58 -12.66
C ALA A 52 23.60 1.44 -11.56
N GLU A 53 23.43 0.49 -10.65
CA GLU A 53 24.38 0.23 -9.56
C GLU A 53 25.66 -0.46 -10.06
N ALA A 54 25.54 -1.41 -10.99
CA ALA A 54 26.68 -2.16 -11.52
C ALA A 54 26.56 -2.39 -13.04
N PRO A 55 26.94 -1.38 -13.86
CA PRO A 55 26.80 -1.45 -15.31
C PRO A 55 27.59 -2.62 -15.91
N GLY A 56 26.95 -3.44 -16.73
CA GLY A 56 27.58 -4.57 -17.43
C GLY A 56 28.04 -5.73 -16.53
N ALA A 57 27.82 -5.68 -15.21
CA ALA A 57 28.23 -6.74 -14.30
C ALA A 57 27.44 -8.05 -14.49
N LEU A 58 26.22 -7.94 -15.04
CA LEU A 58 25.31 -9.05 -15.26
C LEU A 58 24.80 -9.06 -16.71
N SER A 59 24.72 -10.27 -17.29
CA SER A 59 23.98 -10.44 -18.54
C SER A 59 22.50 -10.07 -18.37
N ASP A 60 21.86 -9.63 -19.44
CA ASP A 60 20.44 -9.24 -19.45
C ASP A 60 19.54 -10.33 -18.86
N ALA A 61 19.80 -11.60 -19.19
CA ALA A 61 19.04 -12.74 -18.68
C ALA A 61 19.20 -12.94 -17.17
N SER A 62 20.42 -12.77 -16.63
CA SER A 62 20.67 -12.89 -15.19
C SER A 62 20.04 -11.74 -14.41
N ARG A 63 20.17 -10.50 -14.90
CA ARG A 63 19.53 -9.33 -14.33
C ARG A 63 18.01 -9.44 -14.33
N ALA A 64 17.41 -9.93 -15.42
CA ALA A 64 15.98 -10.20 -15.51
C ALA A 64 15.50 -11.22 -14.47
N ARG A 65 16.22 -12.33 -14.29
CA ARG A 65 15.88 -13.36 -13.28
C ARG A 65 15.98 -12.83 -11.85
N ILE A 66 17.03 -12.07 -11.55
CA ILE A 66 17.20 -11.45 -10.22
C ILE A 66 16.09 -10.45 -9.96
N ALA A 67 15.79 -9.58 -10.93
CA ALA A 67 14.72 -8.60 -10.81
C ALA A 67 13.34 -9.25 -10.59
N GLU A 68 13.06 -10.37 -11.26
CA GLU A 68 11.83 -11.13 -11.04
C GLU A 68 11.77 -11.75 -9.63
N ARG A 69 12.87 -12.34 -9.17
CA ARG A 69 12.96 -12.90 -7.81
C ARG A 69 12.76 -11.83 -6.74
N LEU A 70 13.38 -10.66 -6.92
CA LEU A 70 13.23 -9.52 -6.00
C LEU A 70 11.81 -8.94 -6.05
N ALA A 71 11.22 -8.77 -7.23
CA ALA A 71 9.83 -8.32 -7.36
C ALA A 71 8.85 -9.21 -6.60
N ARG A 72 9.10 -10.53 -6.54
CA ARG A 72 8.28 -11.48 -5.80
C ARG A 72 8.45 -11.39 -4.28
N ILE A 73 9.67 -11.13 -3.80
CA ILE A 73 9.97 -11.03 -2.36
C ILE A 73 9.48 -9.69 -1.79
N LEU A 74 9.58 -8.63 -2.59
CA LEU A 74 9.21 -7.26 -2.20
C LEU A 74 7.73 -6.93 -2.45
N ALA A 75 6.96 -7.87 -3.00
CA ALA A 75 5.52 -7.74 -3.20
C ALA A 75 4.79 -8.04 -1.88
#